data_AF-A0AAU7F812-F1
#
_entry.id   AF-A0AAU7F812-F1
#
_cell.length_a   1.000
_cell.length_b   1.000
_cell.length_c   1.000
_cell.angle_alpha   90.00
_cell.angle_beta   90.00
_cell.angle_gamma   90.00
#
_symmetry.space_group_name_H-M   'P 1'
#
loop_
_entity.id
_entity.type
_entity.pdbx_description
1 polymer ?
#
loop_
_entity_poly.entity_id
_entity_poly.type
_entity_poly.pdbx_seq_one_letter_code
_entity_poly.pdbx_strand_id
1 'polypeptide(L)'
;MSNFWNDDIAAMTLTEAEKNGLQIFRNYTNAFEKSAAERFVSKANEVQYDTSKLDGILSLIVEEDVRFLPVIACSFSDEQLEGMFKREIPDGVPGGRSSMLSGYGSLSRFSQRIQISFAFGWMGHDVLEELDKLRKIRNDTSHSWDINSVRDKLDVLIDSRMLKIEEQLGDGIRLPERFWETLSKEELFRVRLIWLLGRCFYESHLFASAIKQRLNPQLALYGEAKTNLLVSVATKCVTATKSVISPAQAS
;
A
#
# COMPACT_ATOMS: atom_id res chain seq x y z
N MET A 1 30.61 28.18 5.27
CA MET A 1 29.93 28.21 6.58
C MET A 1 28.65 27.42 6.42
N SER A 2 28.44 26.36 7.21
CA SER A 2 27.20 25.58 7.16
C SER A 2 26.05 26.49 7.59
N ASN A 3 25.04 26.66 6.72
CA ASN A 3 23.83 27.40 7.07
C ASN A 3 23.16 26.64 8.23
N PHE A 4 23.16 27.25 9.41
CA PHE A 4 22.57 26.68 10.62
C PHE A 4 21.03 26.59 10.53
N TRP A 5 20.42 27.42 9.68
CA TRP A 5 18.99 27.42 9.41
C TRP A 5 18.67 26.67 8.13
N ASN A 6 17.52 25.97 8.15
CA ASN A 6 16.87 25.52 6.93
C ASN A 6 16.48 26.71 6.05
N ASP A 7 16.51 26.53 4.72
CA ASP A 7 16.32 27.60 3.74
C ASP A 7 14.99 28.35 3.91
N ASP A 8 13.93 27.64 4.30
CA ASP A 8 12.61 28.23 4.54
C ASP A 8 12.59 29.12 5.79
N ILE A 9 13.24 28.71 6.89
CA ILE A 9 13.38 29.52 8.11
C ILE A 9 14.32 30.71 7.86
N ALA A 10 15.39 30.49 7.09
CA ALA A 10 16.32 31.54 6.71
C ALA A 10 15.63 32.65 5.92
N ALA A 11 14.68 32.29 5.04
CA ALA A 11 13.91 33.21 4.19
C ALA A 11 12.83 34.02 4.94
N MET A 12 12.47 33.66 6.18
CA MET A 12 11.43 34.37 6.94
C MET A 12 11.91 35.74 7.42
N THR A 13 11.03 36.74 7.42
CA THR A 13 11.23 38.07 8.02
C THR A 13 11.03 38.02 9.53
N LEU A 14 11.91 37.29 10.22
CA LEU A 14 11.95 37.12 11.67
C LEU A 14 13.31 37.55 12.23
N THR A 15 13.36 37.85 13.52
CA THR A 15 14.63 38.08 14.23
C THR A 15 15.48 36.80 14.28
N GLU A 16 16.80 36.94 14.45
CA GLU A 16 17.68 35.76 14.58
C GLU A 16 17.29 34.87 15.77
N ALA A 17 16.85 35.47 16.88
CA ALA A 17 16.40 34.73 18.06
C ALA A 17 15.16 33.87 17.75
N GLU A 18 14.19 34.41 17.02
CA GLU A 18 13.00 33.67 16.58
C GLU A 18 13.37 32.56 15.57
N LYS A 19 14.26 32.83 14.61
CA LYS A 19 14.76 31.81 13.68
C LYS A 19 15.47 30.67 14.39
N ASN A 20 16.33 30.99 15.36
CA ASN A 20 17.00 29.99 16.19
C ASN A 20 15.98 29.17 16.99
N GLY A 21 14.98 29.82 17.60
CA GLY A 21 13.90 29.14 18.31
C GLY A 21 13.12 28.17 17.42
N LEU A 22 12.73 28.60 16.22
CA LEU A 22 12.03 27.76 15.23
C LEU A 22 12.88 26.60 14.74
N GLN A 23 14.17 26.83 14.47
CA GLN A 23 15.09 25.78 14.04
C GLN A 23 15.27 24.72 15.13
N ILE A 24 15.45 25.15 16.38
CA ILE A 24 15.55 24.25 17.55
C ILE A 24 14.27 23.46 17.71
N PHE A 25 13.11 24.12 17.70
CA PHE A 25 11.80 23.46 17.81
C PHE A 25 11.59 22.42 16.71
N ARG A 26 11.90 22.74 15.45
CA ARG A 26 11.83 21.79 14.33
C ARG A 26 12.78 20.61 14.52
N ASN A 27 14.04 20.87 14.90
CA ASN A 27 15.02 19.80 15.13
C ASN A 27 14.53 18.82 16.20
N TYR A 28 14.01 19.33 17.33
CA TYR A 28 13.42 18.49 18.37
C TYR A 28 12.20 17.74 17.88
N THR A 29 11.29 18.40 17.16
CA THR A 29 10.08 17.77 16.62
C THR A 29 10.45 16.59 15.71
N ASN A 30 11.35 16.81 14.76
CA ASN A 30 11.85 15.77 13.86
C ASN A 30 12.54 14.63 14.62
N ALA A 31 13.34 14.95 15.64
CA ALA A 31 14.01 13.94 16.47
C ALA A 31 13.00 13.09 17.26
N PHE A 32 11.95 13.72 17.83
CA PHE A 32 10.89 13.01 18.55
C PHE A 32 10.06 12.14 17.61
N GLU A 33 9.69 12.65 16.44
CA GLU A 33 8.98 11.89 15.41
C GLU A 33 9.79 10.68 14.92
N LYS A 34 11.09 10.88 14.63
CA LYS A 34 12.00 9.79 14.26
C LYS A 34 12.09 8.74 15.36
N SER A 35 12.33 9.15 16.60
CA SER A 35 12.40 8.24 17.74
C SER A 35 11.08 7.50 17.99
N ALA A 36 9.93 8.16 17.75
CA ALA A 36 8.62 7.52 17.86
C ALA A 36 8.39 6.50 16.75
N ALA A 37 8.80 6.80 15.50
CA ALA A 37 8.77 5.86 14.39
C ALA A 37 9.67 4.63 14.66
N GLU A 38 10.88 4.84 15.19
CA GLU A 38 11.80 3.74 15.56
C GLU A 38 11.18 2.83 16.64
N ARG A 39 10.56 3.40 17.68
CA ARG A 39 9.84 2.60 18.69
C ARG A 39 8.66 1.84 18.09
N PHE A 40 7.91 2.45 17.19
CA PHE A 40 6.82 1.80 16.48
C PHE A 40 7.32 0.61 15.66
N VAL A 41 8.40 0.80 14.89
CA VAL A 41 9.04 -0.26 14.10
C VAL A 41 9.55 -1.39 14.98
N SER A 42 10.23 -1.08 16.09
CA SER A 42 10.70 -2.08 17.05
C SER A 42 9.55 -2.94 17.56
N LYS A 43 8.45 -2.32 17.99
CA LYS A 43 7.27 -3.04 18.47
C LYS A 43 6.58 -3.84 17.36
N ALA A 44 6.50 -3.28 16.16
CA ALA A 44 5.94 -4.01 15.01
C ALA A 44 6.77 -5.26 14.69
N ASN A 45 8.09 -5.20 14.86
CA ASN A 45 9.00 -6.33 14.61
C ASN A 45 8.92 -7.44 15.67
N GLU A 46 8.32 -7.20 16.83
CA GLU A 46 8.04 -8.22 17.84
C GLU A 46 6.89 -9.16 17.41
N VAL A 47 6.03 -8.70 16.51
CA VAL A 47 4.89 -9.47 16.00
C VAL A 47 5.32 -10.30 14.79
N GLN A 48 5.01 -11.59 14.84
CA GLN A 48 5.16 -12.45 13.67
C GLN A 48 3.92 -12.33 12.77
N TYR A 49 4.12 -11.83 11.56
CA TYR A 49 3.08 -11.76 10.53
C TYR A 49 3.17 -12.96 9.60
N ASP A 50 2.05 -13.64 9.40
CA ASP A 50 1.95 -14.70 8.40
C ASP A 50 1.84 -14.09 6.99
N THR A 51 2.93 -14.22 6.22
CA THR A 51 2.99 -13.75 4.83
C THR A 51 2.62 -14.83 3.80
N SER A 52 2.26 -16.04 4.23
CA SER A 52 1.97 -17.17 3.31
C SER A 52 0.83 -16.86 2.35
N LYS A 53 -0.21 -16.18 2.82
CA LYS A 53 -1.30 -15.70 1.96
C LYS A 53 -0.83 -14.72 0.89
N LEU A 54 0.15 -13.86 1.21
CA LEU A 54 0.73 -12.96 0.23
C LEU A 54 1.53 -13.74 -0.81
N ASP A 55 2.30 -14.77 -0.42
CA ASP A 55 2.99 -15.62 -1.40
C ASP A 55 1.99 -16.29 -2.36
N GLY A 56 0.95 -16.92 -1.81
CA GLY A 56 -0.07 -17.60 -2.60
C GLY A 56 -0.78 -16.67 -3.58
N ILE A 57 -1.16 -15.45 -3.16
CA ILE A 57 -1.81 -14.51 -4.07
C ILE A 57 -0.83 -14.01 -5.15
N LEU A 58 0.42 -13.73 -4.82
CA LEU A 58 1.40 -13.26 -5.80
C LEU A 58 1.72 -14.32 -6.84
N SER A 59 1.80 -15.59 -6.46
CA SER A 59 1.90 -16.70 -7.42
C SER A 59 0.72 -16.74 -8.38
N LEU A 60 -0.51 -16.61 -7.86
CA LEU A 60 -1.71 -16.52 -8.71
C LEU A 60 -1.66 -15.29 -9.65
N ILE A 61 -1.18 -14.13 -9.17
CA ILE A 61 -1.01 -12.95 -10.04
C ILE A 61 0.02 -13.18 -11.14
N VAL A 62 1.01 -14.06 -10.95
CA VAL A 62 2.00 -14.39 -11.98
C VAL A 62 1.45 -15.40 -12.99
N GLU A 63 0.77 -16.45 -12.51
CA GLU A 63 0.46 -17.64 -13.31
C GLU A 63 -0.93 -17.60 -13.96
N GLU A 64 -1.92 -17.00 -13.29
CA GLU A 64 -3.31 -17.08 -13.74
C GLU A 64 -3.58 -16.24 -14.98
N ASP A 65 -4.63 -16.60 -15.71
CA ASP A 65 -5.10 -15.81 -16.85
C ASP A 65 -5.49 -14.40 -16.40
N VAL A 66 -5.08 -13.40 -17.19
CA VAL A 66 -5.28 -11.98 -16.90
C VAL A 66 -6.74 -11.62 -16.57
N ARG A 67 -7.71 -12.38 -17.12
CA ARG A 67 -9.15 -12.21 -16.88
C ARG A 67 -9.58 -12.48 -15.44
N PHE A 68 -8.90 -13.39 -14.75
CA PHE A 68 -9.26 -13.75 -13.38
C PHE A 68 -8.59 -12.84 -12.35
N LEU A 69 -7.52 -12.13 -12.74
CA LEU A 69 -6.74 -11.30 -11.83
C LEU A 69 -7.56 -10.23 -11.10
N PRO A 70 -8.50 -9.50 -11.73
CA PRO A 70 -9.32 -8.53 -10.99
C PRO A 70 -10.16 -9.16 -9.88
N VAL A 71 -10.68 -10.37 -10.12
CA VAL A 71 -11.48 -11.11 -9.14
C VAL A 71 -10.60 -11.59 -7.99
N ILE A 72 -9.47 -12.22 -8.32
CA ILE A 72 -8.47 -12.73 -7.38
C ILE A 72 -7.95 -11.60 -6.49
N ALA A 73 -7.51 -10.50 -7.09
CA ALA A 73 -6.95 -9.34 -6.40
C ALA A 73 -7.99 -8.63 -5.52
N CYS A 74 -9.25 -8.51 -5.98
CA CYS A 74 -10.35 -7.98 -5.16
C CYS A 74 -10.64 -8.87 -3.95
N SER A 75 -10.70 -10.19 -4.13
CA SER A 75 -10.98 -11.13 -3.03
C SER A 75 -9.92 -11.01 -1.94
N PHE A 76 -8.64 -11.03 -2.32
CA PHE A 76 -7.55 -10.88 -1.37
C PHE A 76 -7.59 -9.53 -0.65
N SER A 77 -7.79 -8.44 -1.38
CA SER A 77 -7.85 -7.09 -0.80
C SER A 77 -9.01 -6.95 0.17
N ASP A 78 -10.17 -7.52 -0.15
CA ASP A 78 -11.33 -7.51 0.72
C ASP A 78 -11.08 -8.28 2.02
N GLU A 79 -10.43 -9.45 1.95
CA GLU A 79 -9.98 -10.18 3.14
C GLU A 79 -9.01 -9.36 4.01
N GLN A 80 -8.07 -8.64 3.39
CA GLN A 80 -7.12 -7.79 4.14
C GLN A 80 -7.84 -6.66 4.87
N LEU A 81 -8.76 -5.96 4.19
CA LEU A 81 -9.55 -4.91 4.81
C LEU A 81 -10.44 -5.48 5.91
N GLU A 82 -11.13 -6.60 5.67
CA GLU A 82 -11.95 -7.24 6.71
C GLU A 82 -11.11 -7.60 7.95
N GLY A 83 -9.91 -8.17 7.75
CA GLY A 83 -8.97 -8.45 8.83
C GLY A 83 -8.56 -7.20 9.60
N MET A 84 -8.26 -6.10 8.90
CA MET A 84 -8.00 -4.80 9.51
C MET A 84 -9.20 -4.33 10.34
N PHE A 85 -10.41 -4.29 9.78
CA PHE A 85 -11.62 -3.88 10.50
C PHE A 85 -11.87 -4.73 11.75
N LYS A 86 -11.61 -6.05 11.68
CA LYS A 86 -11.71 -6.93 12.86
C LYS A 86 -10.74 -6.52 13.96
N ARG A 87 -9.49 -6.19 13.63
CA ARG A 87 -8.49 -5.73 14.61
C ARG A 87 -8.79 -4.34 15.16
N GLU A 88 -9.23 -3.43 14.29
CA GLU A 88 -9.26 -2.01 14.61
C GLU A 88 -10.56 -1.54 15.26
N ILE A 89 -11.69 -2.19 14.99
CA ILE A 89 -12.98 -1.89 15.63
C ILE A 89 -12.99 -2.44 17.07
N PRO A 90 -13.30 -1.60 18.09
CA PRO A 90 -13.43 -2.06 19.46
C PRO A 90 -14.57 -3.06 19.65
N ASP A 91 -14.40 -4.01 20.58
CA ASP A 91 -15.43 -5.01 20.88
C ASP A 91 -16.71 -4.39 21.49
N GLY A 92 -16.62 -3.21 22.11
CA GLY A 92 -17.72 -2.53 22.82
C GLY A 92 -18.63 -1.65 21.95
N VAL A 93 -18.54 -1.70 20.62
CA VAL A 93 -19.43 -0.93 19.75
C VAL A 93 -20.89 -1.44 19.88
N PRO A 94 -21.90 -0.56 20.01
CA PRO A 94 -23.30 -0.98 20.07
C PRO A 94 -23.70 -1.89 18.90
N GLY A 95 -24.35 -3.02 19.21
CA GLY A 95 -24.67 -4.07 18.22
C GLY A 95 -23.53 -5.06 17.95
N GLY A 96 -22.32 -4.78 18.42
CA GLY A 96 -21.15 -5.66 18.34
C GLY A 96 -20.43 -5.62 17.00
N ARG A 97 -19.10 -5.77 17.03
CA ARG A 97 -18.23 -5.80 15.85
C ARG A 97 -18.68 -6.82 14.81
N SER A 98 -19.09 -8.01 15.25
CA SER A 98 -19.52 -9.09 14.36
C SER A 98 -20.80 -8.75 13.59
N SER A 99 -21.70 -7.94 14.16
CA SER A 99 -22.92 -7.52 13.47
C SER A 99 -22.60 -6.58 12.30
N MET A 100 -21.66 -5.64 12.51
CA MET A 100 -21.22 -4.72 11.46
C MET A 100 -20.58 -5.43 10.27
N LEU A 101 -19.86 -6.52 10.51
CA LEU A 101 -19.16 -7.31 9.48
C LEU A 101 -19.98 -8.48 8.93
N SER A 102 -21.16 -8.75 9.50
CA SER A 102 -22.07 -9.80 9.01
C SER A 102 -22.54 -9.50 7.59
N GLY A 103 -23.13 -10.48 6.89
CA GLY A 103 -23.56 -10.32 5.49
C GLY A 103 -24.57 -9.19 5.23
N TYR A 104 -25.30 -8.74 6.26
CA TYR A 104 -26.23 -7.61 6.20
C TYR A 104 -25.74 -6.38 6.99
N GLY A 105 -24.53 -6.45 7.53
CA GLY A 105 -23.91 -5.39 8.31
C GLY A 105 -23.49 -4.18 7.47
N SER A 106 -23.26 -3.06 8.16
CA SER A 106 -22.83 -1.79 7.54
C SER A 106 -21.44 -1.82 6.91
N LEU A 107 -20.63 -2.82 7.26
CA LEU A 107 -19.28 -3.06 6.74
C LEU A 107 -19.19 -4.43 6.03
N SER A 108 -20.32 -4.95 5.56
CA SER A 108 -20.41 -6.24 4.86
C SER A 108 -19.72 -6.23 3.50
N ARG A 109 -19.75 -5.09 2.81
CA ARG A 109 -19.29 -4.97 1.42
C ARG A 109 -17.88 -4.39 1.34
N PHE A 110 -17.10 -4.90 0.39
CA PHE A 110 -15.77 -4.36 0.06
C PHE A 110 -15.79 -2.85 -0.20
N SER A 111 -16.77 -2.34 -0.95
CA SER A 111 -16.89 -0.91 -1.24
C SER A 111 -17.10 -0.06 0.02
N GLN A 112 -17.85 -0.56 1.00
CA GLN A 112 -18.08 0.14 2.28
C GLN A 112 -16.79 0.17 3.10
N ARG A 113 -16.06 -0.95 3.14
CA ARG A 113 -14.76 -1.03 3.80
C ARG A 113 -13.74 -0.06 3.19
N ILE A 114 -13.69 0.08 1.86
CA ILE A 114 -12.86 1.10 1.20
C ILE A 114 -13.27 2.52 1.63
N GLN A 115 -14.56 2.85 1.50
CA GLN A 115 -15.07 4.20 1.82
C GLN A 115 -14.77 4.62 3.26
N ILE A 116 -14.99 3.71 4.21
CA ILE A 116 -14.75 3.96 5.63
C ILE A 116 -13.25 4.07 5.90
N SER A 117 -12.42 3.20 5.31
CA SER A 117 -10.96 3.30 5.45
C SER A 117 -10.43 4.62 4.92
N PHE A 118 -11.02 5.13 3.83
CA PHE A 118 -10.68 6.43 3.24
C PHE A 118 -11.10 7.58 4.17
N ALA A 119 -12.34 7.55 4.66
CA ALA A 119 -12.87 8.59 5.53
C ALA A 119 -12.11 8.76 6.84
N PHE A 120 -11.59 7.65 7.39
CA PHE A 120 -10.83 7.65 8.65
C PHE A 120 -9.30 7.64 8.46
N GLY A 121 -8.81 7.65 7.22
CA GLY A 121 -7.37 7.59 6.93
C GLY A 121 -6.70 6.33 7.49
N TRP A 122 -7.37 5.17 7.45
CA TRP A 122 -6.83 3.91 7.98
C TRP A 122 -5.86 3.20 7.03
N MET A 123 -5.73 3.70 5.81
CA MET A 123 -4.83 3.23 4.77
C MET A 123 -4.48 4.39 3.84
N GLY A 124 -3.40 4.28 3.07
CA GLY A 124 -3.04 5.26 2.05
C GLY A 124 -4.20 5.52 1.09
N HIS A 125 -4.53 6.78 0.86
CA HIS A 125 -5.63 7.18 -0.03
C HIS A 125 -5.40 6.68 -1.45
N ASP A 126 -4.15 6.71 -1.91
CA ASP A 126 -3.74 6.17 -3.20
C ASP A 126 -4.04 4.68 -3.33
N VAL A 127 -3.72 3.88 -2.31
CA VAL A 127 -4.05 2.44 -2.28
C VAL A 127 -5.56 2.22 -2.37
N LEU A 128 -6.34 2.96 -1.57
CA LEU A 128 -7.80 2.82 -1.52
C LEU A 128 -8.48 3.23 -2.82
N GLU A 129 -8.00 4.30 -3.47
CA GLU A 129 -8.48 4.72 -4.79
C GLU A 129 -8.23 3.64 -5.85
N GLU A 130 -7.04 3.02 -5.85
CA GLU A 130 -6.71 1.92 -6.75
C GLU A 130 -7.56 0.68 -6.48
N LEU A 131 -7.82 0.34 -5.21
CA LEU A 131 -8.72 -0.75 -4.86
C LEU A 131 -10.15 -0.50 -5.34
N ASP A 132 -10.66 0.74 -5.30
CA ASP A 132 -11.99 1.04 -5.83
C ASP A 132 -12.05 0.93 -7.37
N LYS A 133 -10.98 1.35 -8.07
CA LYS A 133 -10.87 1.14 -9.53
C LYS A 133 -10.84 -0.34 -9.87
N LEU A 134 -10.02 -1.12 -9.18
CA LEU A 134 -9.94 -2.58 -9.34
C LEU A 134 -11.30 -3.25 -9.09
N ARG A 135 -12.04 -2.81 -8.07
CA ARG A 135 -13.41 -3.26 -7.79
C ARG A 135 -14.38 -2.96 -8.93
N LYS A 136 -14.28 -1.77 -9.54
CA LYS A 136 -15.10 -1.40 -10.71
C LYS A 136 -14.76 -2.28 -11.92
N ILE A 137 -13.47 -2.51 -12.18
CA ILE A 137 -13.02 -3.41 -13.25
C ILE A 137 -13.55 -4.83 -13.02
N ARG A 138 -13.44 -5.37 -11.82
CA ARG A 138 -14.02 -6.68 -11.46
C ARG A 138 -15.52 -6.76 -11.77
N ASN A 139 -16.29 -5.74 -11.37
CA ASN A 139 -17.73 -5.69 -11.66
C ASN A 139 -18.00 -5.73 -13.16
N ASP A 140 -17.27 -4.93 -13.91
CA ASP A 140 -17.41 -4.86 -15.35
C ASP A 140 -17.02 -6.18 -16.02
N THR A 141 -15.95 -6.82 -15.59
CA THR A 141 -15.54 -8.16 -16.05
C THR A 141 -16.62 -9.20 -15.75
N SER A 142 -17.27 -9.13 -14.58
CA SER A 142 -18.35 -10.06 -14.24
C SER A 142 -19.64 -9.86 -15.05
N HIS A 143 -19.79 -8.71 -15.70
CA HIS A 143 -20.94 -8.36 -16.54
C HIS A 143 -20.65 -8.39 -18.04
N SER A 144 -19.39 -8.57 -18.45
CA SER A 144 -18.95 -8.65 -19.84
C SER A 144 -18.53 -10.07 -20.19
N TRP A 145 -19.16 -10.65 -21.21
CA TRP A 145 -18.69 -11.91 -21.81
C TRP A 145 -17.56 -11.68 -22.83
N ASP A 146 -17.38 -10.43 -23.29
CA ASP A 146 -16.34 -10.06 -24.26
C ASP A 146 -15.00 -9.78 -23.57
N ILE A 147 -13.98 -10.53 -23.99
CA ILE A 147 -12.61 -10.51 -23.47
C ILE A 147 -11.85 -9.25 -23.90
N ASN A 148 -12.15 -8.69 -25.07
CA ASN A 148 -11.45 -7.51 -25.57
C ASN A 148 -11.88 -6.26 -24.78
N SER A 149 -13.17 -6.15 -24.48
CA SER A 149 -13.74 -5.19 -23.53
C SER A 149 -13.07 -5.22 -22.15
N VAL A 150 -12.65 -6.41 -21.67
CA VAL A 150 -11.93 -6.52 -20.38
C VAL A 150 -10.51 -5.99 -20.52
N ARG A 151 -9.78 -6.37 -21.58
CA ARG A 151 -8.40 -5.88 -21.83
C ARG A 151 -8.33 -4.36 -21.96
N ASP A 152 -9.25 -3.76 -22.70
CA ASP A 152 -9.32 -2.30 -22.87
C ASP A 152 -9.57 -1.57 -21.53
N LYS A 153 -10.22 -2.24 -20.57
CA LYS A 153 -10.45 -1.70 -19.22
C LYS A 153 -9.27 -1.91 -18.28
N LEU A 154 -8.44 -2.93 -18.52
CA LEU A 154 -7.18 -3.10 -17.79
C LEU A 154 -6.24 -1.92 -18.04
N ASP A 155 -6.28 -1.35 -19.24
CA ASP A 155 -5.53 -0.13 -19.58
C ASP A 155 -5.87 1.03 -18.63
N VAL A 156 -7.09 1.12 -18.09
CA VAL A 156 -7.45 2.17 -17.12
C VAL A 156 -6.60 2.07 -15.84
N LEU A 157 -6.24 0.87 -15.40
CA LEU A 157 -5.33 0.71 -14.25
C LEU A 157 -3.86 0.97 -14.61
N ILE A 158 -3.48 0.89 -15.89
CA ILE A 158 -2.13 1.17 -16.40
C ILE A 158 -1.95 2.67 -16.70
N ASP A 159 -2.95 3.31 -17.28
CA ASP A 159 -2.87 4.68 -17.79
C ASP A 159 -3.43 5.72 -16.82
N SER A 160 -4.15 5.29 -15.76
CA SER A 160 -4.62 6.24 -14.75
C SER A 160 -3.49 6.75 -13.85
N ARG A 161 -3.78 7.87 -13.17
CA ARG A 161 -2.93 8.79 -12.36
C ARG A 161 -2.09 8.17 -11.22
N MET A 162 -1.83 6.87 -11.23
CA MET A 162 -0.86 6.26 -10.33
C MET A 162 0.53 6.81 -10.66
N LEU A 163 1.35 7.08 -9.64
CA LEU A 163 2.80 7.14 -9.84
C LEU A 163 3.19 5.80 -10.45
N LYS A 164 3.76 5.83 -11.66
CA LYS A 164 4.21 4.63 -12.36
C LYS A 164 5.27 3.95 -11.51
N ILE A 165 4.82 3.01 -10.68
CA ILE A 165 5.68 2.39 -9.68
C ILE A 165 6.84 1.69 -10.36
N GLU A 166 6.60 1.16 -11.56
CA GLU A 166 7.62 0.65 -12.44
C GLU A 166 8.80 1.62 -12.63
N GLU A 167 8.54 2.91 -12.83
CA GLU A 167 9.57 3.96 -12.99
C GLU A 167 10.40 4.15 -11.70
N GLN A 168 9.84 3.83 -10.53
CA GLN A 168 10.49 3.95 -9.23
C GLN A 168 11.20 2.67 -8.77
N LEU A 169 10.90 1.54 -9.39
CA LEU A 169 11.38 0.21 -8.98
C LEU A 169 12.68 -0.19 -9.66
N GLY A 170 12.95 0.31 -10.87
CA GLY A 170 14.18 0.03 -11.60
C GLY A 170 15.37 0.76 -10.97
N ASP A 171 16.33 -0.01 -10.44
CA ASP A 171 17.56 0.51 -9.83
C ASP A 171 18.84 -0.17 -10.38
N GLY A 172 18.69 -1.06 -11.38
CA GLY A 172 19.79 -1.83 -11.98
C GLY A 172 20.36 -2.93 -11.07
N ILE A 173 19.91 -3.00 -9.81
CA ILE A 173 20.43 -3.95 -8.80
C ILE A 173 19.36 -5.01 -8.49
N ARG A 174 18.16 -4.57 -8.10
CA ARG A 174 17.03 -5.41 -7.75
C ARG A 174 16.24 -5.79 -9.00
N LEU A 175 16.00 -4.83 -9.88
CA LEU A 175 15.30 -4.98 -11.14
C LEU A 175 16.08 -4.24 -12.24
N PRO A 176 16.07 -4.74 -13.50
CA PRO A 176 16.74 -4.04 -14.60
C PRO A 176 16.25 -2.60 -14.72
N GLU A 177 17.14 -1.66 -15.02
CA GLU A 177 16.73 -0.28 -15.32
C GLU A 177 15.76 -0.29 -16.51
N ARG A 178 14.68 0.50 -16.40
CA ARG A 178 13.68 0.67 -17.47
C ARG A 178 13.06 -0.65 -17.97
N PHE A 179 12.99 -1.69 -17.12
CA PHE A 179 12.42 -2.99 -17.48
C PHE A 179 10.99 -2.90 -18.05
N TRP A 180 10.23 -1.88 -17.64
CA TRP A 180 8.84 -1.67 -18.05
C TRP A 180 8.68 -1.32 -19.54
N GLU A 181 9.73 -0.82 -20.19
CA GLU A 181 9.67 -0.44 -21.61
C GLU A 181 9.55 -1.63 -22.54
N THR A 182 9.99 -2.80 -22.07
CA THR A 182 9.93 -4.04 -22.83
C THR A 182 8.72 -4.90 -22.47
N LEU A 183 7.96 -4.52 -21.44
CA LEU A 183 6.81 -5.29 -20.99
C LEU A 183 5.57 -5.01 -21.84
N SER A 184 4.81 -6.06 -22.11
CA SER A 184 3.45 -5.96 -22.60
C SER A 184 2.54 -5.33 -21.54
N LYS A 185 1.36 -4.85 -21.98
CA LYS A 185 0.34 -4.30 -21.09
C LYS A 185 -0.11 -5.29 -20.02
N GLU A 186 -0.23 -6.57 -20.35
CA GLU A 186 -0.62 -7.60 -19.38
C GLU A 186 0.45 -7.80 -18.31
N GLU A 187 1.73 -7.78 -18.69
CA GLU A 187 2.85 -7.87 -17.75
C GLU A 187 2.91 -6.63 -16.84
N LEU A 188 2.73 -5.42 -17.41
CA LEU A 188 2.64 -4.19 -16.61
C LEU A 188 1.47 -4.24 -15.62
N PHE A 189 0.33 -4.75 -16.05
CA PHE A 189 -0.83 -4.93 -15.18
C PHE A 189 -0.52 -5.88 -14.01
N ARG A 190 0.14 -7.01 -14.27
CA ARG A 190 0.59 -7.94 -13.21
C ARG A 190 1.54 -7.26 -12.23
N VAL A 191 2.54 -6.53 -12.72
CA VAL A 191 3.48 -5.78 -11.87
C VAL A 191 2.71 -4.81 -10.98
N ARG A 192 1.75 -4.04 -11.52
CA ARG A 192 0.95 -3.12 -10.70
C ARG A 192 0.14 -3.83 -9.63
N LEU A 193 -0.51 -4.95 -9.97
CA LEU A 193 -1.24 -5.75 -8.98
C LEU A 193 -0.32 -6.29 -7.89
N ILE A 194 0.86 -6.81 -8.25
CA ILE A 194 1.85 -7.33 -7.28
C ILE A 194 2.15 -6.28 -6.21
N TRP A 195 2.42 -5.04 -6.61
CA TRP A 195 2.78 -3.98 -5.69
C TRP A 195 1.58 -3.37 -4.96
N LEU A 196 0.42 -3.26 -5.62
CA LEU A 196 -0.82 -2.84 -4.98
C LEU A 196 -1.22 -3.80 -3.86
N LEU A 197 -1.20 -5.11 -4.13
CA LEU A 197 -1.56 -6.14 -3.15
C LEU A 197 -0.53 -6.24 -2.03
N GLY A 198 0.76 -6.10 -2.35
CA GLY A 198 1.82 -5.99 -1.34
C GLY A 198 1.60 -4.83 -0.38
N ARG A 199 1.32 -3.63 -0.91
CA ARG A 199 1.00 -2.45 -0.07
C ARG A 199 -0.30 -2.61 0.69
N CYS A 200 -1.36 -3.13 0.06
CA CYS A 200 -2.64 -3.43 0.73
C CYS A 200 -2.43 -4.37 1.93
N PHE A 201 -1.67 -5.45 1.74
CA PHE A 201 -1.29 -6.37 2.81
C PHE A 201 -0.49 -5.64 3.90
N TYR A 202 0.56 -4.90 3.55
CA TYR A 202 1.40 -4.21 4.52
C TYR A 202 0.63 -3.14 5.33
N GLU A 203 -0.08 -2.25 4.65
CA GLU A 203 -0.78 -1.13 5.28
C GLU A 203 -1.97 -1.59 6.10
N SER A 204 -2.71 -2.62 5.66
CA SER A 204 -3.83 -3.16 6.43
C SER A 204 -3.40 -3.67 7.82
N HIS A 205 -2.14 -4.08 7.99
CA HIS A 205 -1.61 -4.55 9.27
C HIS A 205 -1.12 -3.42 10.18
N LEU A 206 -0.53 -2.36 9.62
CA LEU A 206 0.23 -1.39 10.42
C LEU A 206 -0.30 0.05 10.37
N PHE A 207 -0.98 0.45 9.29
CA PHE A 207 -1.28 1.86 9.02
C PHE A 207 -2.24 2.43 10.05
N ALA A 208 -3.35 1.75 10.33
CA ALA A 208 -4.30 2.16 11.36
C ALA A 208 -3.67 2.20 12.77
N SER A 209 -2.75 1.27 13.08
CA SER A 209 -2.02 1.27 14.35
C SER A 209 -1.11 2.48 14.50
N ALA A 210 -0.43 2.91 13.42
CA ALA A 210 0.37 4.13 13.42
C ALA A 210 -0.50 5.38 13.68
N ILE A 211 -1.66 5.47 13.03
CA ILE A 211 -2.63 6.55 13.26
C ILE A 211 -3.11 6.58 14.72
N LYS A 212 -3.45 5.42 15.29
CA LYS A 212 -3.89 5.32 16.70
C LYS A 212 -2.81 5.77 17.68
N GLN A 213 -1.54 5.61 17.32
CA GLN A 213 -0.39 6.10 18.09
C GLN A 213 -0.04 7.56 17.79
N ARG A 214 -0.88 8.28 17.01
CA ARG A 214 -0.70 9.67 16.58
C ARG A 214 0.59 9.90 15.82
N LEU A 215 1.04 8.89 15.08
CA LEU A 215 2.21 8.98 14.23
C LEU A 215 1.80 9.38 12.82
N ASN A 216 2.71 10.03 12.10
CA ASN A 216 2.61 10.14 10.65
C ASN A 216 2.84 8.75 10.03
N PRO A 217 1.84 8.11 9.39
CA PRO A 217 2.00 6.76 8.86
C PRO A 217 3.07 6.68 7.77
N GLN A 218 3.24 7.73 6.96
CA GLN A 218 4.26 7.73 5.92
C GLN A 218 5.66 7.61 6.51
N LEU A 219 5.93 8.34 7.60
CA LEU A 219 7.20 8.26 8.30
C LEU A 219 7.32 6.93 9.07
N ALA A 220 6.27 6.48 9.74
CA ALA A 220 6.30 5.28 10.57
C ALA A 220 6.44 3.99 9.76
N LEU A 221 5.78 3.90 8.60
CA LEU A 221 5.77 2.70 7.77
C LEU A 221 6.86 2.72 6.70
N TYR A 222 7.19 3.88 6.15
CA TYR A 222 8.07 4.03 5.00
C TYR A 222 9.30 4.91 5.24
N GLY A 223 9.49 5.45 6.45
CA GLY A 223 10.65 6.25 6.82
C GLY A 223 11.97 5.47 6.86
N GLU A 224 13.00 6.04 7.47
CA GLU A 224 14.35 5.46 7.50
C GLU A 224 14.38 4.09 8.18
N ALA A 225 13.74 3.97 9.35
CA ALA A 225 13.56 2.69 10.04
C ALA A 225 12.55 1.82 9.28
N LYS A 226 12.93 0.58 8.96
CA LYS A 226 12.12 -0.37 8.19
C LYS A 226 11.63 -1.51 9.08
N THR A 227 10.35 -1.87 8.96
CA THR A 227 9.81 -3.06 9.61
C THR A 227 10.28 -4.32 8.88
N ASN A 228 10.43 -5.42 9.62
CA ASN A 228 10.69 -6.75 9.06
C ASN A 228 9.59 -7.15 8.07
N LEU A 229 8.35 -6.74 8.34
CA LEU A 229 7.22 -6.96 7.45
C LEU A 229 7.40 -6.24 6.12
N LEU A 230 7.81 -4.95 6.11
CA LEU A 230 8.06 -4.22 4.88
C LEU A 230 9.15 -4.87 4.04
N VAL A 231 10.26 -5.28 4.69
CA VAL A 231 11.35 -5.97 4.00
C VAL A 231 10.85 -7.27 3.37
N SER A 232 10.12 -8.09 4.14
CA SER A 232 9.56 -9.36 3.65
C SER A 232 8.59 -9.15 2.48
N VAL A 233 7.65 -8.22 2.60
CA VAL A 233 6.69 -7.86 1.53
C VAL A 233 7.42 -7.38 0.29
N ALA A 234 8.36 -6.44 0.43
CA ALA A 234 9.12 -5.90 -0.70
C ALA A 234 9.93 -6.99 -1.41
N THR A 235 10.58 -7.90 -0.67
CA THR A 235 11.28 -9.05 -1.25
C THR A 235 10.35 -9.93 -2.06
N LYS A 236 9.16 -10.24 -1.54
CA LYS A 236 8.16 -11.07 -2.23
C LYS A 236 7.65 -10.39 -3.51
N CYS A 237 7.33 -9.10 -3.43
CA CYS A 237 6.90 -8.32 -4.59
C CYS A 237 7.99 -8.24 -5.67
N VAL A 238 9.26 -8.04 -5.29
CA VAL A 238 10.40 -8.05 -6.24
C VAL A 238 10.55 -9.42 -6.89
N THR A 239 10.48 -10.51 -6.12
CA THR A 239 10.56 -11.87 -6.66
C THR A 239 9.45 -12.15 -7.66
N ALA A 240 8.19 -11.85 -7.32
CA ALA A 240 7.07 -12.01 -8.25
C ALA A 240 7.22 -11.13 -9.50
N THR A 241 7.71 -9.89 -9.34
CA THR A 241 7.99 -8.98 -10.46
C THR A 241 9.04 -9.56 -11.40
N LYS A 242 10.11 -10.19 -10.88
CA LYS A 242 11.12 -10.88 -11.71
C LYS A 242 10.53 -12.02 -12.51
N SER A 243 9.62 -12.80 -11.92
CA SER A 243 8.92 -13.89 -12.63
C SER A 243 8.09 -13.37 -13.80
N VAL A 244 7.51 -12.18 -13.67
CA VAL A 244 6.80 -11.51 -14.79
C VAL A 244 7.76 -11.02 -15.86
N ILE A 245 8.89 -10.41 -15.49
CA ILE A 245 9.85 -9.82 -16.44
C ILE A 245 10.66 -10.88 -17.20
N SER A 246 10.92 -12.03 -16.57
CA SER A 246 11.72 -13.11 -17.13
C SER A 246 10.94 -14.42 -17.08
N PRO A 247 9.92 -14.61 -17.94
CA PRO A 247 9.08 -15.81 -17.93
C PRO A 247 9.83 -17.12 -18.27
N ALA A 248 11.15 -17.07 -18.56
CA ALA A 248 11.92 -18.17 -19.14
C ALA A 248 12.51 -19.21 -18.16
N GLN A 249 11.97 -19.41 -16.95
CA GLN A 249 12.44 -20.47 -16.03
C GLN A 249 11.34 -21.26 -15.30
N ALA A 250 10.13 -21.32 -15.86
CA ALA A 250 9.09 -22.23 -15.40
C ALA A 250 8.56 -23.04 -16.59
N SER A 251 9.34 -24.03 -17.00
CA SER A 251 8.97 -25.10 -17.94
C SER A 251 9.28 -26.44 -17.31
#